data_AF-A0A916RGC5-F1
#
_entry.id   AF-A0A916RGC5-F1
#
_cell.length_a   1.000
_cell.length_b   1.000
_cell.length_c   1.000
_cell.angle_alpha   90.00
_cell.angle_beta   90.00
_cell.angle_gamma   90.00
#
_symmetry.space_group_name_H-M   'P 1'
#
loop_
_entity.id
_entity.type
_entity.pdbx_description
1 polymer ?
#
loop_
_entity_poly.entity_id
_entity_poly.type
_entity_poly.pdbx_seq_one_letter_code
_entity_poly.pdbx_strand_id
1 'polypeptide(L)'
;MKLQPKKSIYDYFSELEDPRVDRTKRHQLIDIITITICAVICGADTWVDIEAYGESKYEWLKSFLNCLMEFHLTIHLPEFLHV
;
A
#
# COMPACT_ATOMS: atom_id res chain seq x y z
N MET A 1 -21.20 -26.33 10.89
CA MET A 1 -20.57 -25.60 9.77
C MET A 1 -19.11 -25.36 10.13
N LYS A 2 -18.14 -25.90 9.37
CA LYS A 2 -16.72 -25.60 9.59
C LYS A 2 -16.48 -24.16 9.12
N LEU A 3 -16.13 -23.28 10.04
CA LEU A 3 -15.68 -21.92 9.69
C LEU A 3 -14.36 -22.08 8.95
N GLN A 4 -14.29 -21.59 7.72
CA GLN A 4 -13.03 -21.52 6.99
C GLN A 4 -12.11 -20.52 7.71
N PRO A 5 -10.81 -20.81 7.85
CA PRO A 5 -9.87 -19.85 8.41
C PRO A 5 -9.90 -18.57 7.55
N LYS A 6 -10.10 -17.42 8.20
CA LYS A 6 -10.08 -16.12 7.52
C LYS A 6 -8.67 -15.87 7.02
N LYS A 7 -8.51 -15.83 5.69
CA LYS A 7 -7.27 -15.42 5.03
C LYS A 7 -7.05 -13.91 5.27
N SER A 8 -5.83 -13.53 5.58
CA SER A 8 -5.41 -12.13 5.69
C SER A 8 -5.19 -11.52 4.31
N ILE A 9 -5.12 -10.17 4.23
CA ILE A 9 -4.76 -9.47 2.99
C ILE A 9 -3.42 -9.98 2.45
N TYR A 10 -2.45 -10.21 3.34
CA TYR A 10 -1.17 -10.80 2.98
C TYR A 10 -1.33 -12.17 2.29
N ASP A 11 -2.18 -13.05 2.83
CA ASP A 11 -2.40 -14.38 2.23
C ASP A 11 -3.00 -14.29 0.83
N TYR A 12 -3.91 -13.34 0.58
CA TYR A 12 -4.55 -13.16 -0.72
C TYR A 12 -3.61 -12.62 -1.81
N PHE A 13 -2.66 -11.77 -1.41
CA PHE A 13 -1.74 -11.10 -2.34
C PHE A 13 -0.32 -11.68 -2.31
N SER A 14 -0.09 -12.74 -1.53
CA SER A 14 1.22 -13.41 -1.41
C SER A 14 1.73 -14.03 -2.72
N GLU A 15 0.81 -14.42 -3.62
CA GLU A 15 1.12 -14.98 -4.93
C GLU A 15 1.24 -13.91 -6.03
N LEU A 16 1.01 -12.64 -5.69
CA LEU A 16 1.09 -11.56 -6.67
C LEU A 16 2.55 -11.20 -6.95
N GLU A 17 2.98 -11.47 -8.18
CA GLU A 17 4.30 -11.05 -8.66
C GLU A 17 4.35 -9.51 -8.76
N ASP A 18 5.43 -8.92 -8.25
CA ASP A 18 5.62 -7.48 -8.27
C ASP A 18 6.23 -7.03 -9.61
N PRO A 19 5.44 -6.40 -10.50
CA PRO A 19 5.88 -6.03 -11.85
C PRO A 19 6.85 -4.84 -11.86
N ARG A 20 7.07 -4.20 -10.70
CA ARG A 20 7.97 -3.05 -10.59
C ARG A 20 9.40 -3.52 -10.80
N VAL A 21 10.24 -2.63 -11.33
CA VAL A 21 11.68 -2.90 -11.49
C VAL A 21 12.32 -3.02 -10.10
N ASP A 22 13.21 -4.00 -9.87
CA ASP A 22 13.79 -4.24 -8.54
C ASP A 22 14.43 -2.99 -7.91
N ARG A 23 15.09 -2.15 -8.73
CA ARG A 23 15.70 -0.89 -8.27
C ARG A 23 14.68 0.14 -7.75
N THR A 24 13.41 0.02 -8.11
CA THR A 24 12.32 0.92 -7.71
C THR A 24 11.47 0.36 -6.56
N LYS A 25 11.77 -0.86 -6.08
CA LYS A 25 11.06 -1.51 -4.96
C LYS A 25 11.51 -0.97 -3.60
N ARG A 26 11.21 0.31 -3.34
CA ARG A 26 11.45 0.93 -2.03
C ARG A 26 10.49 0.46 -0.94
N HIS A 27 9.27 0.13 -1.36
CA HIS A 27 8.16 -0.30 -0.50
C HIS A 27 7.66 -1.66 -0.94
N GLN A 28 7.23 -2.51 0.00
CA GLN A 28 6.62 -3.79 -0.35
C GLN A 28 5.30 -3.56 -1.10
N LEU A 29 5.02 -4.39 -2.12
CA LEU A 29 3.79 -4.26 -2.90
C LEU A 29 2.55 -4.41 -2.01
N ILE A 30 2.61 -5.33 -1.05
CA ILE A 30 1.54 -5.58 -0.10
C ILE A 30 1.21 -4.37 0.79
N ASP A 31 2.24 -3.60 1.17
CA ASP A 31 2.06 -2.39 1.98
C ASP A 31 1.33 -1.32 1.16
N ILE A 32 1.72 -1.12 -0.11
CA ILE A 32 1.05 -0.18 -1.03
C ILE A 32 -0.41 -0.57 -1.26
N ILE A 33 -0.68 -1.85 -1.51
CA ILE A 33 -2.05 -2.35 -1.72
C ILE A 33 -2.89 -2.11 -0.47
N THR A 34 -2.35 -2.40 0.71
CA THR A 34 -3.06 -2.22 1.98
C THR A 34 -3.43 -0.76 2.22
N ILE A 35 -2.48 0.16 2.02
CA ILE A 35 -2.71 1.61 2.17
C ILE A 35 -3.77 2.09 1.17
N THR A 36 -3.67 1.66 -0.09
CA THR A 36 -4.60 2.02 -1.16
C THR A 36 -6.02 1.59 -0.81
N ILE A 37 -6.20 0.34 -0.35
CA ILE A 37 -7.52 -0.16 0.06
C ILE A 37 -8.07 0.65 1.22
N CYS A 38 -7.26 0.93 2.24
CA CYS A 38 -7.70 1.76 3.38
C CYS A 38 -8.10 3.17 2.95
N ALA A 39 -7.30 3.81 2.09
CA ALA A 39 -7.57 5.15 1.59
C ALA A 39 -8.85 5.19 0.74
N VAL A 40 -9.03 4.26 -0.18
CA VAL A 40 -10.22 4.17 -1.04
C VAL A 40 -11.49 3.94 -0.23
N ILE A 41 -11.44 3.09 0.80
CA ILE A 41 -12.58 2.90 1.73
C ILE A 41 -12.91 4.21 2.46
N CYS A 42 -11.91 5.04 2.75
CA CYS A 42 -12.08 6.37 3.35
C CYS A 42 -12.47 7.46 2.35
N GLY A 43 -12.68 7.13 1.07
CA GLY A 43 -13.10 8.07 0.03
C GLY A 43 -11.97 8.75 -0.73
N ALA A 44 -10.77 8.18 -0.75
CA ALA A 44 -9.71 8.64 -1.64
C ALA A 44 -9.99 8.18 -3.08
N ASP A 45 -10.06 9.14 -4.02
CA ASP A 45 -10.31 8.87 -5.44
C ASP A 45 -9.04 8.99 -6.29
N THR A 46 -8.01 9.70 -5.80
CA THR A 46 -6.77 9.94 -6.53
C THR A 46 -5.54 9.43 -5.78
N TRP A 47 -4.44 9.23 -6.50
CA TRP A 47 -3.14 8.90 -5.89
C TRP A 47 -2.66 9.95 -4.90
N VAL A 48 -3.00 11.22 -5.13
CA VAL A 48 -2.70 12.33 -4.21
C VAL A 48 -3.50 12.19 -2.92
N ASP A 49 -4.77 11.77 -3.00
CA ASP A 49 -5.59 11.53 -1.81
C ASP A 49 -5.10 10.32 -1.02
N ILE A 50 -4.61 9.28 -1.70
CA ILE A 50 -4.00 8.11 -1.06
C ILE A 50 -2.70 8.50 -0.35
N GLU A 51 -1.88 9.38 -0.96
CA GLU A 51 -0.69 9.96 -0.34
C GLU A 51 -1.05 10.70 0.95
N ALA A 52 -2.00 11.64 0.85
CA ALA A 52 -2.48 12.44 1.97
C ALA A 52 -3.08 11.56 3.08
N TYR A 53 -3.78 10.49 2.73
CA TYR A 53 -4.27 9.50 3.68
C TYR A 53 -3.10 8.80 4.39
N GLY A 54 -2.10 8.33 3.64
CA GLY A 54 -0.90 7.67 4.16
C GLY A 54 -0.13 8.56 5.15
N GLU A 55 0.04 9.83 4.82
CA GLU A 55 0.67 10.82 5.72
C GLU A 55 -0.17 11.08 6.97
N SER A 56 -1.47 11.33 6.81
CA SER A 56 -2.37 11.64 7.93
C SER A 56 -2.55 10.48 8.91
N LYS A 57 -2.39 9.23 8.45
CA LYS A 57 -2.52 8.01 9.23
C LYS A 57 -1.19 7.30 9.46
N TYR A 58 -0.07 7.95 9.18
CA TYR A 58 1.26 7.36 9.27
C TYR A 58 1.52 6.62 10.59
N GLU A 59 1.24 7.26 11.73
CA GLU A 59 1.46 6.67 13.06
C GLU A 59 0.64 5.39 13.28
N TRP A 60 -0.58 5.35 12.75
CA TRP A 60 -1.44 4.18 12.83
C TRP A 60 -0.97 3.07 11.88
N LEU A 61 -0.67 3.43 10.64
CA LEU A 61 -0.19 2.49 9.60
C LEU A 61 1.14 1.85 10.01
N LYS A 62 2.04 2.58 10.69
CA LYS A 62 3.35 2.10 11.15
C LYS A 62 3.25 0.98 12.18
N SER A 63 2.11 0.85 12.87
CA SER A 63 1.90 -0.23 13.83
C SER A 63 1.85 -1.62 13.18
N PHE A 64 1.58 -1.71 11.87
CA PHE A 64 1.40 -3.00 11.19
C PHE A 64 2.04 -3.07 9.79
N LEU A 65 2.46 -1.95 9.21
CA LEU A 65 3.25 -1.92 7.97
C LEU A 65 4.72 -1.72 8.31
N ASN A 66 5.56 -2.66 7.84
CA ASN A 66 6.97 -2.71 8.20
C ASN A 66 7.83 -1.69 7.43
N CYS A 67 7.33 -1.14 6.32
CA CYS A 67 8.09 -0.31 5.39
C CYS A 67 7.40 1.04 5.09
N LEU A 68 7.15 1.86 6.11
CA LEU A 68 6.57 3.20 5.89
C LEU A 68 7.59 4.35 5.91
N MET A 69 8.86 4.10 6.27
CA MET A 69 9.79 5.20 6.58
C MET A 69 10.13 6.14 5.42
N GLU A 70 9.76 5.84 4.18
CA GLU A 70 10.16 6.61 3.00
C GLU A 70 8.95 7.09 2.15
N PHE A 71 7.78 7.28 2.75
CA PHE A 71 6.61 7.83 2.01
C PHE A 71 6.83 9.26 1.52
N HIS A 72 7.68 10.04 2.20
CA HIS A 72 7.87 11.47 1.96
C HIS A 72 8.51 11.85 0.60
N LEU A 73 8.89 10.88 -0.24
CA LEU A 73 9.63 11.11 -1.49
C LEU A 73 9.20 10.25 -2.70
N THR A 74 8.13 9.45 -2.62
CA THR A 74 7.91 8.40 -3.64
C THR A 74 6.82 8.71 -4.68
N ILE A 75 5.93 9.69 -4.49
CA ILE A 75 4.81 9.96 -5.45
C ILE A 75 5.00 11.26 -6.25
N HIS A 76 6.03 12.06 -5.94
CA HIS A 76 6.50 13.15 -6.80
C HIS A 76 7.38 12.68 -7.98
N LEU A 77 7.55 11.35 -8.14
CA LEU A 77 8.14 10.77 -9.34
C LEU A 77 7.02 10.51 -10.36
N PRO A 78 7.09 11.05 -11.58
CA PRO A 78 6.09 10.86 -12.64
C PRO A 78 5.93 9.40 -13.11
N GLU A 79 6.65 8.47 -12.48
CA GLU A 79 6.74 7.06 -12.81
C GLU A 79 5.54 6.25 -12.25
N PHE A 80 4.78 6.80 -11.28
CA PHE A 80 3.51 6.20 -10.84
C PHE A 80 2.29 6.73 -11.60
N LEU A 81 2.44 7.77 -12.42
CA LEU A 81 1.36 8.33 -13.25
C LEU A 81 1.19 7.60 -14.60
N HIS A 82 2.09 6.66 -14.91
CA HIS A 82 2.15 5.92 -16.18
C HIS A 82 2.26 4.40 -15.94
N VAL A 83 1.46 3.86 -15.02
CA VAL A 83 0.96 2.48 -15.16
C VAL A 83 -0.36 2.54 -15.92
#